data_AF-A0A067W5Y5-F1
#
_entry.id   AF-A0A067W5Y5-F1
#
_cell.length_a   1.000
_cell.length_b   1.000
_cell.length_c   1.000
_cell.angle_alpha   90.00
_cell.angle_beta   90.00
_cell.angle_gamma   90.00
#
_symmetry.space_group_name_H-M   'P 1'
#
loop_
_entity.id
_entity.type
_entity.pdbx_description
1 polymer ?
#
loop_
_entity_poly.entity_id
_entity_poly.type
_entity_poly.pdbx_seq_one_letter_code
_entity_poly.pdbx_strand_id
1 'polypeptide(L)'
;MKQEIQKGDVTTLSFEQALKQLEVIVENLERGDVPLEQSIDIYERGEALKKHCEKLLKAAEVKVEKIQLSEEDSPEGLEPLDSE
;
A
#
# COMPACT_ATOMS: atom_id res chain seq x y z
N MET A 1 -20.67 10.69 15.62
CA MET A 1 -19.94 9.50 15.13
C MET A 1 -18.47 9.67 15.48
N LYS A 2 -18.01 9.10 16.58
CA LYS A 2 -16.59 9.10 16.95
C LYS A 2 -15.95 7.99 16.14
N GLN A 3 -15.19 8.33 15.09
CA GLN A 3 -14.44 7.33 14.35
C GLN A 3 -13.34 6.82 15.29
N GLU A 4 -13.52 5.60 15.81
CA GLU A 4 -12.47 4.88 16.52
C GLU A 4 -11.34 4.65 15.53
N ILE A 5 -10.19 5.30 15.76
CA ILE A 5 -8.94 4.91 15.11
C ILE A 5 -8.68 3.46 15.53
N GLN A 6 -9.00 2.54 14.63
CA GLN A 6 -9.08 1.12 14.95
C GLN A 6 -7.66 0.62 15.26
N LYS A 7 -7.38 0.33 16.53
CA LYS A 7 -6.12 -0.25 17.06
C LYS A 7 -5.91 -1.72 16.61
N GLY A 8 -6.22 -2.03 15.37
CA GLY A 8 -5.94 -3.34 14.75
C GLY A 8 -4.54 -3.40 14.15
N ASP A 9 -4.03 -4.60 13.92
CA ASP A 9 -2.74 -4.81 13.25
C ASP A 9 -2.73 -4.20 11.83
N VAL A 10 -1.87 -3.21 11.60
CA VAL A 10 -1.71 -2.52 10.31
C VAL A 10 -1.45 -3.51 9.18
N THR A 11 -0.67 -4.56 9.47
CA THR A 11 -0.15 -5.46 8.44
C THR A 11 -1.23 -6.30 7.77
N THR A 12 -2.42 -6.34 8.35
CA THR A 12 -3.59 -7.08 7.86
C THR A 12 -4.51 -6.24 6.96
N LEU A 13 -4.28 -4.93 6.86
CA LEU A 13 -5.15 -4.02 6.11
C LEU A 13 -4.90 -4.11 4.59
N SER A 14 -5.96 -3.93 3.80
CA SER A 14 -5.82 -3.61 2.38
C SER A 14 -5.20 -2.22 2.20
N PHE A 15 -4.74 -1.91 0.98
CA PHE A 15 -4.19 -0.60 0.65
C PHE A 15 -5.21 0.51 0.90
N GLU A 16 -6.45 0.34 0.43
CA GLU A 16 -7.53 1.30 0.55
C GLU A 16 -7.94 1.52 2.00
N GLN A 17 -7.95 0.44 2.80
CA GLN A 17 -8.24 0.53 4.23
C GLN A 17 -7.14 1.29 4.98
N ALA A 18 -5.86 0.99 4.69
CA ALA A 18 -4.73 1.66 5.31
C ALA A 18 -4.66 3.14 4.91
N LEU A 19 -4.87 3.45 3.62
CA LEU A 19 -4.91 4.82 3.11
C LEU A 19 -6.02 5.63 3.76
N LYS A 20 -7.24 5.08 3.84
CA LYS A 20 -8.37 5.75 4.48
C LYS A 20 -8.11 6.05 5.96
N GLN A 21 -7.47 5.14 6.70
CA GLN A 21 -7.10 5.41 8.09
C GLN A 21 -6.03 6.50 8.19
N LEU A 22 -5.08 6.54 7.26
CA LEU A 22 -4.04 7.57 7.22
C LEU A 22 -4.63 8.95 6.92
N GLU A 23 -5.58 9.06 5.98
CA GLU A 23 -6.29 10.30 5.67
C GLU A 23 -7.02 10.86 6.90
N VAL A 24 -7.73 10.00 7.64
CA VAL A 24 -8.41 10.40 8.89
C VAL A 24 -7.41 10.90 9.94
N ILE A 25 -6.24 10.28 10.04
CA ILE A 25 -5.18 10.72 10.95
C ILE A 25 -4.68 12.11 10.56
N VAL A 26 -4.38 12.33 9.28
CA VAL A 26 -3.92 13.63 8.77
C VAL A 26 -4.98 14.71 9.04
N GLU A 27 -6.24 14.45 8.72
CA GLU A 27 -7.34 15.39 8.96
C GLU A 27 -7.45 15.79 10.44
N ASN A 28 -7.33 14.82 11.35
CA ASN A 28 -7.37 15.09 12.79
C ASN A 28 -6.17 15.92 13.29
N LEU A 29 -4.97 15.65 12.76
CA LEU A 29 -3.77 16.42 13.10
C LEU A 29 -3.83 17.85 12.57
N GLU A 30 -4.31 18.04 11.34
CA GLU A 30 -4.45 19.37 10.71
C GLU A 30 -5.48 20.25 11.42
N ARG A 31 -6.56 19.64 11.92
CA ARG A 31 -7.57 20.36 12.71
C ARG A 31 -7.05 20.81 14.09
N GLY A 32 -6.00 20.20 14.61
CA GLY A 32 -5.48 20.50 15.95
C GLY A 32 -6.39 20.02 17.09
N ASP A 33 -7.37 19.17 16.79
CA ASP A 33 -8.35 18.66 17.76
C ASP A 33 -7.85 17.44 18.57
N VAL A 34 -6.57 17.11 18.41
CA VAL A 34 -5.92 15.97 19.07
C VAL A 34 -5.17 16.45 20.32
N PRO A 35 -5.51 15.96 21.52
CA PRO A 35 -4.74 16.24 22.73
C PRO A 35 -3.28 15.82 22.57
N LEU A 36 -2.34 16.59 23.12
CA LEU A 36 -0.89 16.34 22.99
C LEU A 36 -0.50 14.89 23.34
N GLU A 37 -1.10 14.32 24.39
CA GLU A 37 -0.87 12.94 24.83
C GLU A 37 -1.26 11.90 23.76
N GLN A 38 -2.27 12.19 22.94
CA GLN A 38 -2.72 11.34 21.84
C GLN A 38 -1.98 11.64 20.53
N SER A 39 -1.31 12.79 20.41
CA SER A 39 -0.59 13.18 19.19
C SER A 39 0.54 12.20 18.87
N ILE A 40 1.22 11.67 19.89
CA ILE A 40 2.30 10.69 19.71
C ILE A 40 1.73 9.37 19.16
N ASP A 41 0.71 8.81 19.82
CA ASP A 41 0.05 7.56 19.40
C ASP A 41 -0.47 7.64 17.95
N ILE A 42 -1.10 8.76 17.60
CA ILE A 42 -1.67 8.99 16.27
C ILE A 42 -0.56 9.15 15.22
N TYR A 43 0.53 9.83 15.56
CA TYR A 43 1.69 9.96 14.69
C TYR A 43 2.36 8.59 14.42
N GLU A 44 2.63 7.80 15.46
CA GLU A 44 3.21 6.46 15.33
C GLU A 44 2.33 5.54 14.48
N ARG A 45 1.01 5.62 14.67
CA ARG A 45 0.05 4.88 13.85
C ARG A 45 0.10 5.34 12.39
N GLY A 46 0.18 6.65 12.13
CA GLY A 46 0.31 7.21 10.79
C GLY A 46 1.58 6.72 10.09
N GLU A 47 2.72 6.71 10.78
CA GLU A 47 3.98 6.20 10.26
C GLU A 47 3.90 4.71 9.91
N ALA A 48 3.23 3.91 10.75
CA ALA A 48 3.02 2.49 10.48
C ALA A 48 2.13 2.26 9.24
N LEU A 49 1.04 3.03 9.10
CA LEU A 49 0.14 2.97 7.93
C LEU A 49 0.88 3.37 6.65
N LYS A 50 1.66 4.44 6.68
CA LYS A 50 2.49 4.89 5.56
C LYS A 50 3.43 3.79 5.08
N LYS A 51 4.20 3.19 5.99
CA LYS A 51 5.13 2.09 5.66
C LYS A 51 4.42 0.89 5.05
N HIS A 52 3.23 0.56 5.53
CA HIS A 52 2.43 -0.53 4.97
C HIS A 52 1.93 -0.21 3.56
N CYS A 53 1.44 0.99 3.32
CA CYS A 53 1.05 1.45 1.98
C CYS A 53 2.23 1.37 1.00
N GLU A 54 3.41 1.87 1.38
CA GLU A 54 4.63 1.79 0.57
C GLU A 54 5.00 0.34 0.22
N LYS A 55 4.88 -0.57 1.20
CA LYS A 55 5.15 -2.00 0.98
C LYS A 55 4.17 -2.62 -0.02
N LEU A 56 2.88 -2.29 0.08
CA LEU A 56 1.86 -2.79 -0.84
C LEU A 56 2.07 -2.26 -2.26
N LEU A 57 2.38 -0.96 -2.40
CA LEU A 57 2.67 -0.35 -3.71
C LEU A 57 3.89 -0.99 -4.36
N LYS A 58 4.98 -1.16 -3.60
CA LYS A 58 6.18 -1.84 -4.11
C LYS A 58 5.90 -3.28 -4.53
N ALA A 59 5.08 -4.00 -3.78
CA ALA A 59 4.69 -5.36 -4.15
C ALA A 59 3.81 -5.40 -5.42
N ALA A 60 2.99 -4.38 -5.65
CA ALA A 60 2.20 -4.24 -6.88
C ALA A 60 3.10 -3.91 -8.08
N GLU A 61 4.04 -2.97 -7.93
CA GLU A 61 5.02 -2.58 -8.96
C GLU A 61 5.82 -3.79 -9.45
N VAL A 62 6.40 -4.57 -8.52
CA VAL A 62 7.15 -5.79 -8.86
C VAL A 62 6.29 -6.83 -9.59
N LYS A 63 4.98 -6.90 -9.30
CA LYS A 63 4.08 -7.81 -10.03
C LYS A 63 3.84 -7.33 -11.46
N VAL A 64 3.66 -6.02 -11.66
CA VAL A 64 3.47 -5.42 -12.99
C VAL A 64 4.73 -5.61 -13.84
N GLU A 65 5.92 -5.32 -13.30
CA GLU A 65 7.20 -5.52 -13.99
C GLU A 65 7.37 -6.97 -14.47
N LYS A 66 7.02 -7.96 -13.63
CA LYS A 66 7.10 -9.37 -14.00
C LYS A 66 6.16 -9.75 -15.14
N ILE A 67 4.96 -9.17 -15.18
CA ILE A 67 4.00 -9.41 -16.26
C ILE A 67 4.55 -8.84 -17.57
N GLN A 68 5.08 -7.61 -17.55
CA GLN A 68 5.66 -6.97 -18.73
C GLN A 68 6.86 -7.77 -19.29
N LEU A 69 7.78 -8.20 -18.42
CA LEU A 69 8.92 -9.03 -18.84
C LEU A 69 8.47 -10.38 -19.43
N SER A 70 7.40 -10.98 -18.91
CA SER A 70 6.88 -12.25 -19.45
C SER A 70 6.18 -12.11 -20.80
N GLU A 71 5.64 -10.93 -21.12
CA GLU A 71 5.06 -10.64 -22.43
C GLU A 71 6.17 -10.35 -23.47
N GLU A 72 7.26 -9.71 -23.07
CA GLU A 72 8.42 -9.44 -23.94
C GLU A 72 9.28 -10.70 -24.23
N ASP A 73 9.32 -11.66 -23.31
CA ASP A 73 10.07 -12.93 -23.47
C ASP A 73 9.21 -14.08 -24.03
N SER A 74 8.00 -13.79 -24.54
CA SER A 74 7.25 -14.76 -25.33
C SER A 74 7.77 -14.72 -26.77
N PRO A 75 8.47 -15.75 -27.28
CA PRO A 75 8.79 -15.81 -28.70
C PRO A 75 7.50 -16.08 -29.48
N GLU A 76 6.76 -15.01 -29.79
CA GLU A 76 5.75 -15.03 -30.85
C GLU A 76 6.47 -15.24 -32.19
N GLY A 77 6.66 -16.50 -32.59
CA GLY A 77 7.07 -16.86 -33.94
C GLY A 77 8.33 -17.71 -34.10
N LEU A 78 8.66 -18.60 -33.16
CA LEU A 78 9.54 -19.72 -33.52
C LEU A 78 8.69 -20.85 -34.10
N GLU A 79 8.32 -20.73 -35.37
CA GLU A 79 8.01 -21.92 -36.16
C GLU A 79 9.27 -22.80 -36.17
N PRO A 80 9.16 -24.11 -35.87
CA PRO A 80 10.26 -25.02 -36.07
C PRO A 80 10.68 -24.91 -37.55
N LEU A 81 11.95 -24.55 -37.80
CA LEU A 81 12.51 -24.70 -39.13
C LEU A 81 12.52 -26.21 -39.41
N ASP A 82 11.57 -26.67 -40.23
CA ASP A 82 11.58 -28.02 -40.77
C ASP A 82 12.96 -28.24 -41.39
N SER A 83 13.68 -29.19 -40.82
CA SER A 83 15.01 -29.59 -41.26
C SER A 83 14.82 -30.57 -42.41
N GLU A 84 14.95 -30.10 -43.64
CA GLU A 84 15.26 -30.95 -44.80
C GLU A 84 16.77 -31.22 -44.91
#